data_AF-A4RRP8-F1
#
_entry.id   AF-A4RRP8-F1
#
_cell.length_a   1.000
_cell.length_b   1.000
_cell.length_c   1.000
_cell.angle_alpha   90.00
_cell.angle_beta   90.00
_cell.angle_gamma   90.00
#
_symmetry.space_group_name_H-M   'P 1'
#
loop_
_entity.id
_entity.type
_entity.pdbx_description
1 polymer ?
#
loop_
_entity_poly.entity_id
_entity_poly.type
_entity_poly.pdbx_seq_one_letter_code
_entity_poly.pdbx_strand_id
1 'polypeptide(L)'
;MATRATDAGDAEAVRTLLASARDDEALGRALAIGDVCAIGDGTVACDENGRVVKIRLRGRGLRGRLPARVPRMERLTTLDASDNALEGTISEEFLLAMPNLVELHLNLNTLEGPIPKSIGTLTSLEVLNLDGGFTERQRRFDASVPVDKREVYGFPGVHFGNQLSGSVPAEIGNLVKLRELNLHRNMLGLKTDRLALPASVGNLVELESMDVSGNQLHGAIPQELATLPRLRTLNLDDNFISGFIPSDWSSALALESLIVEGNFLSGTLPRFLPRNLTFLDVHENLLTGSINELSRLKRLEGVLLDRCRFTGPVTLSKASLPNLKMISLANNAGLCGALPDLPFATKEQKEAECDKPWELCQLWPETAGTLLGLGSCQCAAPGEGCSIWELSGRKETCCEEGTCLSVPFEFGGKQCVPCSDAYQKCGGKSFDGPTCCKRGLTCTRIDDDRSECLPCNAQWEQCAGALYDGPKCCAPGNSCVYFDAYYSQCQPSSVLL
;
A
#
# COMPACT_ATOMS: atom_id res chain seq x y z
N MET A 1 2.64 -12.51 -48.93
CA MET A 1 1.20 -12.36 -49.20
C MET A 1 0.88 -10.88 -49.05
N ALA A 2 0.23 -10.25 -50.03
CA ALA A 2 -0.16 -8.86 -49.92
C ALA A 2 -1.30 -8.77 -48.89
N THR A 3 -1.09 -8.05 -47.78
CA THR A 3 -2.16 -7.65 -46.87
C THR A 3 -3.22 -6.91 -47.69
N ARG A 4 -4.48 -7.32 -47.55
CA ARG A 4 -5.60 -6.57 -48.14
C ARG A 4 -5.67 -5.19 -47.49
N ALA A 5 -6.14 -4.20 -48.25
CA ALA A 5 -6.42 -2.87 -47.72
C ALA A 5 -7.36 -2.97 -46.51
N THR A 6 -7.20 -2.05 -45.55
CA THR A 6 -8.03 -2.01 -44.34
C THR A 6 -9.52 -1.99 -44.69
N ASP A 7 -10.33 -2.76 -43.96
CA ASP A 7 -11.79 -2.63 -43.97
C ASP A 7 -12.22 -1.19 -43.64
N ALA A 8 -13.16 -0.64 -44.41
CA ALA A 8 -13.57 0.76 -44.30
C ALA A 8 -14.22 1.09 -42.94
N GLY A 9 -14.94 0.14 -42.33
CA GLY A 9 -15.55 0.31 -41.03
C GLY A 9 -14.51 0.34 -39.92
N ASP A 10 -13.53 -0.58 -39.98
CA ASP A 10 -12.42 -0.60 -39.03
C ASP A 10 -11.51 0.64 -39.19
N ALA A 11 -11.27 1.10 -40.43
CA ALA A 11 -10.51 2.33 -40.69
C ALA A 11 -11.19 3.56 -40.06
N GLU A 12 -12.51 3.67 -40.18
CA GLU A 12 -13.29 4.74 -39.56
C GLU A 12 -13.34 4.62 -38.03
N ALA A 13 -13.41 3.39 -37.50
CA ALA A 13 -13.33 3.14 -36.08
C ALA A 13 -12.00 3.60 -35.49
N VAL A 14 -10.90 3.24 -36.16
CA VAL A 14 -9.56 3.68 -35.79
C VAL A 14 -9.47 5.20 -35.88
N ARG A 15 -9.95 5.85 -36.94
CA ARG A 15 -10.02 7.33 -37.00
C ARG A 15 -10.80 7.96 -35.85
N THR A 16 -11.92 7.35 -35.47
CA THR A 16 -12.75 7.85 -34.38
C THR A 16 -12.06 7.71 -33.02
N LEU A 17 -11.45 6.54 -32.76
CA LEU A 17 -10.64 6.27 -31.57
C LEU A 17 -9.44 7.21 -31.46
N LEU A 18 -8.89 7.60 -32.60
CA LEU A 18 -7.70 8.44 -32.72
C LEU A 18 -8.01 9.92 -32.92
N ALA A 19 -9.27 10.33 -32.93
CA ALA A 19 -9.64 11.75 -32.98
C ALA A 19 -9.18 12.52 -31.71
N SER A 20 -8.89 11.78 -30.63
CA SER A 20 -8.23 12.23 -29.39
C SER A 20 -6.70 12.37 -29.52
N ALA A 21 -6.11 11.91 -30.63
CA ALA A 21 -4.66 11.87 -30.87
C ALA A 21 -4.12 13.05 -31.70
N ARG A 22 -4.74 14.23 -31.61
CA ARG A 22 -4.51 15.34 -32.56
C ARG A 22 -3.06 15.83 -32.69
N ASP A 23 -2.20 15.53 -31.73
CA ASP A 23 -0.81 15.97 -31.67
C ASP A 23 0.23 14.89 -32.08
N ASP A 24 -0.21 13.68 -32.51
CA ASP A 24 0.70 12.61 -32.98
C ASP A 24 0.89 12.68 -34.50
N GLU A 25 2.02 13.21 -34.96
CA GLU A 25 2.33 13.37 -36.40
C GLU A 25 2.41 12.04 -37.18
N ALA A 26 2.82 10.95 -36.54
CA ALA A 26 2.96 9.64 -37.21
C ALA A 26 1.58 9.03 -37.45
N LEU A 27 0.71 9.15 -36.45
CA LEU A 27 -0.67 8.70 -36.52
C LEU A 27 -1.53 9.59 -37.44
N GLY A 28 -1.31 10.91 -37.42
CA GLY A 28 -1.94 11.86 -38.33
C GLY A 28 -1.63 11.55 -39.80
N ARG A 29 -0.39 11.16 -40.12
CA ARG A 29 0.00 10.72 -41.47
C ARG A 29 -0.67 9.41 -41.88
N ALA A 30 -0.76 8.44 -40.98
CA ALA A 30 -1.42 7.18 -41.22
C ALA A 30 -2.93 7.32 -41.52
N LEU A 31 -3.63 8.15 -40.74
CA LEU A 31 -5.06 8.38 -40.91
C LEU A 31 -5.39 9.10 -42.23
N ALA A 32 -4.44 9.90 -42.74
CA ALA A 32 -4.52 10.59 -44.03
C ALA A 32 -4.38 9.65 -45.23
N ILE A 33 -3.66 8.53 -45.10
CA ILE A 33 -3.47 7.53 -46.17
C ILE A 33 -4.70 6.60 -46.30
N GLY A 34 -5.46 6.44 -45.21
CA GLY A 34 -6.70 5.66 -45.18
C GLY A 34 -6.54 4.15 -45.12
N ASP A 35 -5.30 3.65 -45.11
CA ASP A 35 -4.97 2.24 -44.87
C ASP A 35 -4.19 2.09 -43.56
N VAL A 36 -4.92 1.96 -42.44
CA VAL A 36 -4.31 1.88 -41.09
C VAL A 36 -3.58 0.55 -40.85
N CYS A 37 -3.85 -0.48 -41.66
CA CYS A 37 -3.08 -1.73 -41.65
C CYS A 37 -1.67 -1.57 -42.24
N ALA A 38 -1.39 -0.49 -42.97
CA ALA A 38 -0.11 -0.26 -43.64
C ALA A 38 0.91 0.55 -42.82
N ILE A 39 0.54 1.01 -41.61
CA ILE A 39 1.37 1.89 -40.76
C ILE A 39 2.71 1.22 -40.39
N GLY A 40 2.71 -0.11 -40.22
CA GLY A 40 3.93 -0.91 -40.09
C GLY A 40 4.77 -0.67 -38.82
N ASP A 41 4.32 0.18 -37.91
CA ASP A 41 5.00 0.54 -36.66
C ASP A 41 4.53 -0.28 -35.43
N GLY A 42 3.59 -1.21 -35.64
CA GLY A 42 3.02 -2.06 -34.60
C GLY A 42 1.85 -1.45 -33.81
N THR A 43 1.44 -0.22 -34.13
CA THR A 43 0.30 0.49 -33.53
C THR A 43 -1.02 -0.16 -33.88
N VAL A 44 -1.17 -0.58 -35.14
CA VAL A 44 -2.35 -1.27 -35.63
C VAL A 44 -1.90 -2.59 -36.22
N ALA A 45 -2.49 -3.70 -35.75
CA ALA A 45 -2.27 -5.02 -36.33
C ALA A 45 -3.58 -5.52 -36.95
N CYS A 46 -3.48 -6.05 -38.16
CA CYS A 46 -4.62 -6.56 -38.92
C CYS A 46 -4.47 -8.04 -39.25
N ASP A 47 -5.59 -8.71 -39.47
CA ASP A 47 -5.63 -10.08 -39.98
C ASP A 47 -5.39 -10.13 -41.51
N GLU A 48 -5.36 -11.34 -42.07
CA GLU A 48 -5.15 -11.58 -43.51
C GLU A 48 -6.23 -10.92 -44.40
N ASN A 49 -7.39 -10.58 -43.83
CA ASN A 49 -8.50 -9.93 -44.52
C ASN A 49 -8.49 -8.40 -44.40
N GLY A 50 -7.51 -7.81 -43.73
CA GLY A 50 -7.45 -6.37 -43.50
C GLY A 50 -8.39 -5.89 -42.38
N ARG A 51 -8.84 -6.77 -41.49
CA ARG A 51 -9.60 -6.41 -40.29
C ARG A 51 -8.66 -6.09 -39.13
N VAL A 52 -8.96 -5.05 -38.36
CA VAL A 52 -8.13 -4.64 -37.23
C VAL A 52 -8.34 -5.57 -36.05
N VAL A 53 -7.24 -6.13 -35.54
CA VAL A 53 -7.22 -7.10 -34.42
C VAL A 53 -6.61 -6.49 -33.18
N LYS A 54 -5.60 -5.61 -33.32
CA LYS A 54 -4.96 -4.95 -32.18
C LYS A 54 -4.73 -3.47 -32.44
N ILE A 55 -4.97 -2.66 -31.43
CA ILE A 55 -4.64 -1.23 -31.39
C ILE A 55 -3.77 -0.98 -30.15
N ARG A 56 -2.58 -0.42 -30.33
CA ARG A 56 -1.62 -0.09 -29.28
C ARG A 56 -1.17 1.36 -29.38
N LEU A 57 -1.62 2.16 -28.43
CA LEU A 57 -1.48 3.60 -28.36
C LEU A 57 -0.80 4.05 -27.06
N ARG A 58 -0.12 3.12 -26.39
CA ARG A 58 0.53 3.38 -25.12
C ARG A 58 1.55 4.52 -25.22
N GLY A 59 1.53 5.44 -24.26
CA GLY A 59 2.61 6.43 -24.11
C GLY A 59 2.67 7.49 -25.22
N ARG A 60 1.58 7.69 -25.98
CA ARG A 60 1.56 8.62 -27.13
C ARG A 60 1.13 10.04 -26.76
N GLY A 61 0.87 10.32 -25.48
CA GLY A 61 0.42 11.62 -25.02
C GLY A 61 -0.98 12.00 -25.52
N LEU A 62 -1.84 11.01 -25.82
CA LEU A 62 -3.20 11.24 -26.32
C LEU A 62 -4.02 12.07 -25.33
N ARG A 63 -4.87 12.97 -25.83
CA ARG A 63 -5.66 13.91 -25.00
C ARG A 63 -7.14 13.89 -25.36
N GLY A 64 -7.97 14.39 -24.46
CA GLY A 64 -9.43 14.45 -24.69
C GLY A 64 -10.11 13.13 -24.37
N ARG A 65 -11.34 12.96 -24.85
CA ARG A 65 -12.25 11.91 -24.34
C ARG A 65 -12.22 10.64 -25.17
N LEU A 66 -12.50 9.51 -24.51
CA LEU A 66 -12.88 8.28 -25.20
C LEU A 66 -14.16 8.53 -26.02
N PRO A 67 -14.20 8.15 -27.31
CA PRO A 67 -15.37 8.41 -28.15
C PRO A 67 -16.56 7.52 -27.73
N ALA A 68 -17.73 8.13 -27.55
CA ALA A 68 -18.95 7.38 -27.24
C ALA A 68 -19.50 6.56 -28.42
N ARG A 69 -19.15 6.91 -29.66
CA ARG A 69 -19.66 6.22 -30.86
C ARG A 69 -18.49 5.77 -31.71
N VAL A 70 -18.11 4.51 -31.57
CA VAL A 70 -17.10 3.86 -32.40
C VAL A 70 -17.83 2.84 -33.30
N PRO A 71 -17.62 2.85 -34.62
CA PRO A 71 -18.05 1.76 -35.47
C PRO A 71 -17.63 0.41 -34.90
N ARG A 72 -18.53 -0.57 -34.94
CA ARG A 72 -18.35 -1.86 -34.27
C ARG A 72 -17.12 -2.61 -34.83
N MET A 73 -16.16 -2.90 -33.97
CA MET A 73 -14.91 -3.59 -34.30
C MET A 73 -14.97 -5.05 -33.85
N GLU A 74 -15.57 -5.92 -34.64
CA GLU A 74 -15.83 -7.31 -34.24
C GLU A 74 -14.58 -8.18 -34.11
N ARG A 75 -13.48 -7.79 -34.74
CA ARG A 75 -12.22 -8.56 -34.73
C ARG A 75 -11.20 -8.04 -33.73
N LEU A 76 -11.46 -6.90 -33.09
CA LEU A 76 -10.53 -6.30 -32.15
C LEU A 76 -10.45 -7.13 -30.87
N THR A 77 -9.26 -7.63 -30.55
CA THR A 77 -8.97 -8.41 -29.35
C THR A 77 -8.15 -7.63 -28.34
N THR A 78 -7.32 -6.69 -28.78
CA THR A 78 -6.47 -5.89 -27.89
C THR A 78 -6.69 -4.42 -28.16
N LEU A 79 -7.09 -3.69 -27.12
CA LEU A 79 -7.04 -2.23 -27.10
C LEU A 79 -6.14 -1.80 -25.93
N ASP A 80 -4.97 -1.24 -26.28
CA ASP A 80 -4.09 -0.62 -25.32
C ASP A 80 -4.03 0.88 -25.60
N ALA A 81 -4.66 1.68 -24.75
CA ALA A 81 -4.57 3.14 -24.75
C ALA A 81 -3.97 3.65 -23.42
N SER A 82 -3.18 2.81 -22.76
CA SER A 82 -2.57 3.12 -21.46
C SER A 82 -1.57 4.27 -21.56
N ASP A 83 -1.25 4.88 -20.42
CA ASP A 83 -0.19 5.88 -20.32
C ASP A 83 -0.37 7.09 -21.24
N ASN A 84 -1.56 7.68 -21.21
CA ASN A 84 -1.94 8.87 -21.97
C ASN A 84 -2.57 9.92 -21.04
N ALA A 85 -3.20 10.95 -21.61
CA ALA A 85 -3.94 11.98 -20.89
C ALA A 85 -5.41 11.99 -21.32
N LEU A 86 -6.00 10.79 -21.49
CA LEU A 86 -7.41 10.64 -21.84
C LEU A 86 -8.27 11.00 -20.64
N GLU A 87 -9.30 11.81 -20.86
CA GLU A 87 -10.21 12.32 -19.83
C GLU A 87 -11.66 11.85 -20.05
N GLY A 88 -12.53 12.15 -19.09
CA GLY A 88 -13.94 11.80 -19.15
C GLY A 88 -14.19 10.34 -18.78
N THR A 89 -15.36 9.82 -19.17
CA THR A 89 -15.83 8.52 -18.70
C THR A 89 -15.60 7.39 -19.70
N ILE A 90 -15.49 6.17 -19.21
CA ILE A 90 -15.69 4.97 -20.02
C ILE A 90 -17.21 4.86 -20.22
N SER A 91 -17.69 4.93 -21.48
CA SER A 91 -19.13 4.85 -21.77
C SER A 91 -19.58 3.41 -22.06
N GLU A 92 -20.87 3.12 -21.89
CA GLU A 92 -21.39 1.80 -22.21
C GLU A 92 -21.25 1.49 -23.70
N GLU A 93 -21.52 2.47 -24.55
CA GLU A 93 -21.45 2.37 -26.00
C GLU A 93 -20.03 2.11 -26.50
N PHE A 94 -19.02 2.70 -25.84
CA PHE A 94 -17.62 2.45 -26.15
C PHE A 94 -17.26 0.97 -25.96
N LEU A 95 -17.66 0.37 -24.84
CA LEU A 95 -17.41 -1.06 -24.58
C LEU A 95 -18.19 -1.95 -25.56
N LEU A 96 -19.45 -1.62 -25.85
CA LEU A 96 -20.30 -2.38 -26.78
C LEU A 96 -19.81 -2.36 -28.23
N ALA A 97 -19.00 -1.37 -28.62
CA ALA A 97 -18.39 -1.31 -29.94
C ALA A 97 -17.34 -2.41 -30.16
N MET A 98 -16.75 -2.97 -29.10
CA MET A 98 -15.62 -3.91 -29.17
C MET A 98 -15.93 -5.18 -28.36
N PRO A 99 -16.95 -5.97 -28.78
CA PRO A 99 -17.52 -7.05 -27.97
C PRO A 99 -16.58 -8.25 -27.75
N ASN A 100 -15.53 -8.38 -28.55
CA ASN A 100 -14.63 -9.54 -28.56
C ASN A 100 -13.24 -9.21 -27.98
N LEU A 101 -13.13 -8.14 -27.19
CA LEU A 101 -11.90 -7.81 -26.48
C LEU A 101 -11.46 -8.95 -25.55
N VAL A 102 -10.15 -9.19 -25.59
CA VAL A 102 -9.39 -10.10 -24.74
C VAL A 102 -8.53 -9.29 -23.77
N GLU A 103 -7.97 -8.17 -24.22
CA GLU A 103 -7.12 -7.29 -23.43
C GLU A 103 -7.62 -5.84 -23.57
N LEU A 104 -7.92 -5.21 -22.43
CA LEU A 104 -8.27 -3.79 -22.35
C LEU A 104 -7.36 -3.09 -21.34
N HIS A 105 -6.51 -2.19 -21.85
CA HIS A 105 -5.61 -1.36 -21.05
C HIS A 105 -5.97 0.11 -21.22
N LEU A 106 -6.50 0.72 -20.16
CA LEU A 106 -6.82 2.14 -20.06
C LEU A 106 -6.13 2.81 -18.86
N ASN A 107 -5.20 2.10 -18.21
CA ASN A 107 -4.48 2.59 -17.05
C ASN A 107 -3.60 3.80 -17.36
N LEU A 108 -3.20 4.53 -16.32
CA LEU A 108 -2.36 5.73 -16.45
C LEU A 108 -2.95 6.76 -17.41
N ASN A 109 -4.23 7.06 -17.25
CA ASN A 109 -4.94 8.15 -17.92
C ASN A 109 -5.52 9.12 -16.87
N THR A 110 -6.52 9.91 -17.23
CA THR A 110 -7.29 10.79 -16.34
C THR A 110 -8.79 10.47 -16.42
N LEU A 111 -9.14 9.20 -16.61
CA LEU A 111 -10.53 8.76 -16.76
C LEU A 111 -11.26 8.87 -15.44
N GLU A 112 -12.52 9.25 -15.46
CA GLU A 112 -13.36 9.47 -14.28
C GLU A 112 -14.71 8.77 -14.40
N GLY A 113 -15.51 8.86 -13.34
CA GLY A 113 -16.86 8.29 -13.29
C GLY A 113 -16.89 6.77 -13.08
N PRO A 114 -18.06 6.14 -13.15
CA PRO A 114 -18.21 4.72 -12.82
C PRO A 114 -17.68 3.79 -13.90
N ILE A 115 -17.22 2.61 -13.48
CA ILE A 115 -17.02 1.48 -14.38
C ILE A 115 -18.41 1.03 -14.88
N PRO A 116 -18.70 1.10 -16.19
CA PRO A 116 -20.03 0.77 -16.69
C PRO A 116 -20.35 -0.71 -16.53
N LYS A 117 -21.61 -1.02 -16.25
CA LYS A 117 -22.10 -2.41 -16.13
C LYS A 117 -21.90 -3.23 -17.40
N SER A 118 -21.90 -2.56 -18.56
CA SER A 118 -21.62 -3.19 -19.85
C SER A 118 -20.22 -3.81 -19.94
N ILE A 119 -19.30 -3.54 -18.99
CA ILE A 119 -18.03 -4.26 -18.88
C ILE A 119 -18.25 -5.77 -18.84
N GLY A 120 -19.32 -6.24 -18.16
CA GLY A 120 -19.67 -7.65 -18.08
C GLY A 120 -20.15 -8.29 -19.40
N THR A 121 -20.29 -7.50 -20.48
CA THR A 121 -20.57 -8.03 -21.82
C THR A 121 -19.31 -8.51 -22.54
N LEU A 122 -18.12 -8.09 -22.10
CA LEU A 122 -16.83 -8.47 -22.68
C LEU A 122 -16.39 -9.86 -22.21
N THR A 123 -17.21 -10.88 -22.44
CA THR A 123 -17.02 -12.24 -21.91
C THR A 123 -15.75 -12.97 -22.40
N SER A 124 -15.05 -12.40 -23.39
CA SER A 124 -13.74 -12.91 -23.84
C SER A 124 -12.55 -12.27 -23.12
N LEU A 125 -12.78 -11.31 -22.24
CA LEU A 125 -11.73 -10.53 -21.59
C LEU A 125 -10.91 -11.42 -20.65
N GLU A 126 -9.60 -11.42 -20.86
CA GLU A 126 -8.58 -12.08 -20.03
C GLU A 126 -7.81 -11.06 -19.19
N VAL A 127 -7.65 -9.82 -19.67
CA VAL A 127 -6.95 -8.74 -18.94
C VAL A 127 -7.79 -7.47 -18.94
N LEU A 128 -8.10 -6.98 -17.73
CA LEU A 128 -8.70 -5.67 -17.51
C LEU A 128 -7.78 -4.82 -16.64
N ASN A 129 -7.16 -3.81 -17.25
CA ASN A 129 -6.26 -2.90 -16.56
C ASN A 129 -6.77 -1.45 -16.66
N LEU A 130 -7.35 -0.97 -15.56
CA LEU A 130 -7.90 0.37 -15.38
C LEU A 130 -7.14 1.17 -14.30
N ASP A 131 -5.97 0.69 -13.90
CA ASP A 131 -5.11 1.27 -12.88
C ASP A 131 -5.00 2.81 -13.00
N GLY A 132 -5.24 3.50 -11.88
CA GLY A 132 -5.08 4.94 -11.79
C GLY A 132 -3.66 5.39 -11.47
N GLY A 133 -2.68 4.50 -11.41
CA GLY A 133 -1.27 4.84 -11.55
C GLY A 133 -0.50 4.99 -10.25
N PHE A 134 0.46 5.91 -10.24
CA PHE A 134 1.53 5.91 -9.25
C PHE A 134 1.35 7.00 -8.19
N THR A 135 1.60 6.65 -6.94
CA THR A 135 1.77 7.65 -5.87
C THR A 135 3.07 8.39 -6.06
N GLU A 136 3.13 9.52 -5.36
CA GLU A 136 4.34 10.28 -5.10
C GLU A 136 5.55 9.41 -4.67
N ARG A 137 5.31 8.30 -3.98
CA ARG A 137 6.34 7.38 -3.46
C ARG A 137 6.86 6.37 -4.49
N GLN A 138 6.05 5.97 -5.47
CA GLN A 138 6.45 5.00 -6.51
C GLN A 138 7.24 5.65 -7.68
N ARG A 139 7.32 7.00 -7.71
CA ARG A 139 7.93 7.84 -8.76
C ARG A 139 9.37 7.50 -9.16
N ARG A 140 10.19 6.96 -8.25
CA ARG A 140 11.64 6.84 -8.49
C ARG A 140 12.14 5.44 -8.85
N PHE A 141 11.38 4.38 -8.58
CA PHE A 141 11.95 3.02 -8.56
C PHE A 141 11.11 1.93 -9.21
N ASP A 142 9.86 2.19 -9.61
CA ASP A 142 9.16 1.24 -10.48
C ASP A 142 9.63 1.42 -11.92
N ALA A 143 10.27 0.38 -12.46
CA ALA A 143 10.72 0.34 -13.85
C ALA A 143 9.54 0.44 -14.85
N SER A 144 8.31 0.17 -14.41
CA SER A 144 7.08 0.33 -15.17
C SER A 144 6.69 1.80 -15.39
N VAL A 145 7.23 2.74 -14.58
CA VAL A 145 7.03 4.18 -14.72
C VAL A 145 7.85 4.70 -15.90
N PRO A 146 7.22 5.26 -16.95
CA PRO A 146 7.92 5.81 -18.10
C PRO A 146 8.92 6.90 -17.71
N VAL A 147 10.10 6.90 -18.32
CA VAL A 147 11.25 7.74 -17.91
C VAL A 147 10.98 9.23 -18.07
N ASP A 148 10.33 9.61 -19.17
CA ASP A 148 9.91 10.98 -19.54
C ASP A 148 8.89 11.59 -18.56
N LYS A 149 8.34 10.73 -17.69
CA LYS A 149 7.20 11.03 -16.84
C LYS A 149 7.56 11.08 -15.35
N ARG A 150 8.76 10.60 -14.98
CA ARG A 150 9.29 10.63 -13.60
C ARG A 150 9.49 12.05 -13.05
N GLU A 151 9.77 13.03 -13.90
CA GLU A 151 9.99 14.43 -13.50
C GLU A 151 8.70 15.25 -13.40
N VAL A 152 7.62 14.83 -14.07
CA VAL A 152 6.33 15.56 -14.11
C VAL A 152 5.41 15.18 -12.96
N TYR A 153 5.49 13.93 -12.47
CA TYR A 153 4.57 13.40 -11.45
C TYR A 153 4.80 13.93 -10.04
N GLY A 154 5.57 15.00 -9.88
CA GLY A 154 6.17 15.54 -8.66
C GLY A 154 5.33 16.51 -7.81
N PHE A 155 4.26 17.10 -8.35
CA PHE A 155 3.68 18.32 -7.77
C PHE A 155 2.49 18.02 -6.85
N PRO A 156 2.55 18.37 -5.55
CA PRO A 156 1.41 18.30 -4.65
C PRO A 156 0.19 19.03 -5.24
N GLY A 157 -0.94 18.33 -5.38
CA GLY A 157 -2.17 18.87 -5.93
C GLY A 157 -2.42 18.60 -7.43
N VAL A 158 -1.51 17.90 -8.12
CA VAL A 158 -1.75 17.39 -9.48
C VAL A 158 -2.07 15.89 -9.39
N HIS A 159 -3.37 15.53 -9.41
CA HIS A 159 -3.78 14.14 -9.49
C HIS A 159 -3.39 13.59 -10.87
N PHE A 160 -2.44 12.66 -10.91
CA PHE A 160 -2.07 11.97 -12.13
C PHE A 160 -2.54 10.53 -12.04
N GLY A 161 -3.52 10.18 -12.87
CA GLY A 161 -4.19 8.90 -12.72
C GLY A 161 -5.66 8.90 -13.04
N ASN A 162 -6.17 7.71 -13.35
CA ASN A 162 -7.60 7.48 -13.39
C ASN A 162 -8.20 7.74 -12.00
N GLN A 163 -9.43 8.21 -12.03
CA GLN A 163 -10.26 8.66 -10.93
C GLN A 163 -11.63 7.97 -11.05
N LEU A 164 -11.62 6.68 -11.41
CA LEU A 164 -12.86 5.92 -11.54
C LEU A 164 -13.53 5.84 -10.16
N SER A 165 -14.84 6.05 -10.11
CA SER A 165 -15.58 6.20 -8.86
C SER A 165 -16.82 5.31 -8.81
N GLY A 166 -17.52 5.32 -7.67
CA GLY A 166 -18.67 4.45 -7.47
C GLY A 166 -18.26 3.00 -7.19
N SER A 167 -19.24 2.11 -7.08
CA SER A 167 -18.98 0.70 -6.73
C SER A 167 -18.41 -0.09 -7.91
N VAL A 168 -17.63 -1.13 -7.59
CA VAL A 168 -17.24 -2.16 -8.57
C VAL A 168 -18.50 -2.90 -9.02
N PRO A 169 -18.86 -2.89 -10.33
CA PRO A 169 -20.12 -3.45 -10.81
C PRO A 169 -20.14 -4.98 -10.66
N ALA A 170 -21.28 -5.53 -10.23
CA ALA A 170 -21.46 -6.98 -10.06
C ALA A 170 -21.28 -7.75 -11.37
N GLU A 171 -21.52 -7.08 -12.50
CA GLU A 171 -21.37 -7.61 -13.86
C GLU A 171 -19.91 -7.99 -14.19
N ILE A 172 -18.90 -7.52 -13.43
CA ILE A 172 -17.52 -8.05 -13.55
C ILE A 172 -17.48 -9.56 -13.35
N GLY A 173 -18.34 -10.14 -12.52
CA GLY A 173 -18.43 -11.59 -12.33
C GLY A 173 -18.85 -12.39 -13.57
N ASN A 174 -19.23 -11.73 -14.67
CA ASN A 174 -19.48 -12.40 -15.96
C ASN A 174 -18.20 -12.67 -16.76
N LEU A 175 -17.07 -12.06 -16.37
CA LEU A 175 -15.79 -12.15 -17.06
C LEU A 175 -15.05 -13.45 -16.67
N VAL A 176 -15.67 -14.61 -16.90
CA VAL A 176 -15.19 -15.91 -16.40
C VAL A 176 -13.82 -16.34 -16.93
N LYS A 177 -13.30 -15.68 -17.99
CA LYS A 177 -11.96 -15.89 -18.54
C LYS A 177 -10.91 -14.93 -17.99
N LEU A 178 -11.31 -13.97 -17.16
CA LEU A 178 -10.42 -12.94 -16.64
C LEU A 178 -9.31 -13.57 -15.81
N ARG A 179 -8.06 -13.24 -16.13
CA ARG A 179 -6.83 -13.67 -15.46
C ARG A 179 -6.22 -12.55 -14.64
N GLU A 180 -6.34 -11.32 -15.13
CA GLU A 180 -5.83 -10.12 -14.46
C GLU A 180 -6.93 -9.07 -14.34
N LEU A 181 -7.19 -8.67 -13.09
CA LEU A 181 -8.03 -7.52 -12.76
C LEU A 181 -7.17 -6.50 -12.01
N ASN A 182 -6.90 -5.36 -12.65
CA ASN A 182 -6.17 -4.27 -12.03
C ASN A 182 -7.03 -3.00 -12.03
N LEU A 183 -7.52 -2.65 -10.84
CA LEU A 183 -8.27 -1.43 -10.53
C LEU A 183 -7.53 -0.56 -9.50
N HIS A 184 -6.24 -0.81 -9.29
CA HIS A 184 -5.37 -0.08 -8.39
C HIS A 184 -5.59 1.43 -8.49
N ARG A 185 -5.61 2.11 -7.34
CA ARG A 185 -5.62 3.57 -7.21
C ARG A 185 -6.64 4.30 -8.05
N ASN A 186 -7.89 4.05 -7.73
CA ASN A 186 -8.99 4.85 -8.20
C ASN A 186 -9.76 5.40 -6.98
N MET A 187 -10.96 5.91 -7.20
CA MET A 187 -11.89 6.36 -6.15
C MET A 187 -13.04 5.36 -5.99
N LEU A 188 -12.79 4.07 -6.20
CA LEU A 188 -13.83 3.03 -6.20
C LEU A 188 -14.30 2.72 -4.78
N GLY A 189 -15.59 2.49 -4.64
CA GLY A 189 -16.27 2.15 -3.40
C GLY A 189 -17.27 3.22 -2.97
N LEU A 190 -18.38 2.78 -2.39
CA LEU A 190 -19.36 3.64 -1.75
C LEU A 190 -19.45 3.30 -0.26
N LYS A 191 -19.65 4.31 0.60
CA LYS A 191 -19.87 4.09 2.04
C LYS A 191 -21.08 3.19 2.35
N THR A 192 -22.00 3.06 1.40
CA THR A 192 -23.19 2.20 1.50
C THR A 192 -22.93 0.75 1.13
N ASP A 193 -21.75 0.43 0.58
CA ASP A 193 -21.41 -0.92 0.17
C ASP A 193 -21.23 -1.82 1.38
N ARG A 194 -21.88 -2.98 1.35
CA ARG A 194 -21.80 -3.99 2.41
C ARG A 194 -20.59 -4.90 2.23
N LEU A 195 -20.16 -5.08 1.00
CA LEU A 195 -18.99 -5.85 0.61
C LEU A 195 -18.05 -4.95 -0.18
N ALA A 196 -16.75 -5.07 0.08
CA ALA A 196 -15.71 -4.32 -0.62
C ALA A 196 -15.71 -4.61 -2.12
N LEU A 197 -16.09 -5.83 -2.49
CA LEU A 197 -16.27 -6.28 -3.86
C LEU A 197 -17.59 -7.05 -3.95
N PRO A 198 -18.30 -7.01 -5.10
CA PRO A 198 -19.52 -7.79 -5.27
C PRO A 198 -19.21 -9.29 -5.16
N ALA A 199 -20.07 -10.07 -4.50
CA ALA A 199 -19.87 -11.52 -4.32
C ALA A 199 -19.66 -12.29 -5.65
N SER A 200 -20.13 -11.73 -6.76
CA SER A 200 -19.94 -12.28 -8.11
C SER A 200 -18.47 -12.36 -8.56
N VAL A 201 -17.52 -11.70 -7.88
CA VAL A 201 -16.07 -11.91 -8.13
C VAL A 201 -15.64 -13.35 -7.90
N GLY A 202 -16.39 -14.13 -7.11
CA GLY A 202 -16.18 -15.58 -6.97
C GLY A 202 -16.36 -16.39 -8.24
N ASN A 203 -17.00 -15.83 -9.28
CA ASN A 203 -17.19 -16.49 -10.56
C ASN A 203 -15.93 -16.43 -11.46
N LEU A 204 -14.92 -15.63 -11.10
CA LEU A 204 -13.71 -15.42 -11.88
C LEU A 204 -12.72 -16.57 -11.69
N VAL A 205 -13.13 -17.79 -12.05
CA VAL A 205 -12.40 -19.03 -11.75
C VAL A 205 -11.01 -19.14 -12.41
N GLU A 206 -10.77 -18.35 -13.46
CA GLU A 206 -9.49 -18.25 -14.16
C GLU A 206 -8.58 -17.14 -13.62
N LEU A 207 -9.04 -16.37 -12.62
CA LEU A 207 -8.32 -15.20 -12.11
C LEU A 207 -7.03 -15.60 -11.40
N GLU A 208 -5.93 -14.98 -11.79
CA GLU A 208 -4.58 -15.23 -11.27
C GLU A 208 -4.06 -14.05 -10.46
N SER A 209 -4.40 -12.81 -10.85
CA SER A 209 -3.99 -11.59 -10.16
C SER A 209 -5.17 -10.64 -10.01
N MET A 210 -5.40 -10.19 -8.78
CA MET A 210 -6.36 -9.13 -8.46
C MET A 210 -5.66 -8.04 -7.65
N ASP A 211 -5.66 -6.83 -8.19
CA ASP A 211 -5.22 -5.63 -7.48
C ASP A 211 -6.34 -4.58 -7.50
N VAL A 212 -6.87 -4.28 -6.32
CA VAL A 212 -7.86 -3.20 -6.11
C VAL A 212 -7.43 -2.25 -4.98
N SER A 213 -6.12 -2.24 -4.68
CA SER A 213 -5.53 -1.41 -3.64
C SER A 213 -5.66 0.09 -3.89
N GLY A 214 -5.49 0.90 -2.84
CA GLY A 214 -5.46 2.36 -2.95
C GLY A 214 -6.79 2.98 -3.39
N ASN A 215 -7.91 2.38 -2.99
CA ASN A 215 -9.26 2.82 -3.38
C ASN A 215 -10.04 3.32 -2.14
N GLN A 216 -11.35 3.51 -2.29
CA GLN A 216 -12.28 3.87 -1.22
C GLN A 216 -13.23 2.70 -0.91
N LEU A 217 -12.79 1.45 -1.05
CA LEU A 217 -13.65 0.28 -0.87
C LEU A 217 -14.07 0.13 0.59
N HIS A 218 -15.37 -0.04 0.83
CA HIS A 218 -15.97 -0.22 2.16
C HIS A 218 -16.65 -1.58 2.29
N GLY A 219 -17.00 -1.97 3.51
CA GLY A 219 -17.67 -3.25 3.78
C GLY A 219 -16.70 -4.41 3.95
N ALA A 220 -17.20 -5.63 3.95
CA ALA A 220 -16.40 -6.83 4.20
C ALA A 220 -15.76 -7.42 2.93
N ILE A 221 -14.64 -8.14 3.08
CA ILE A 221 -14.10 -8.98 2.02
C ILE A 221 -15.12 -10.10 1.74
N PRO A 222 -15.60 -10.27 0.49
CA PRO A 222 -16.51 -11.36 0.15
C PRO A 222 -15.82 -12.72 0.35
N GLN A 223 -16.53 -13.66 1.00
CA GLN A 223 -16.01 -15.01 1.28
C GLN A 223 -15.72 -15.79 -0.01
N GLU A 224 -16.39 -15.42 -1.10
CA GLU A 224 -16.22 -15.99 -2.43
C GLU A 224 -14.83 -15.74 -3.04
N LEU A 225 -14.08 -14.72 -2.60
CA LEU A 225 -12.68 -14.55 -3.04
C LEU A 225 -11.77 -15.68 -2.57
N ALA A 226 -12.06 -16.22 -1.38
CA ALA A 226 -11.27 -17.29 -0.77
C ALA A 226 -11.51 -18.66 -1.44
N THR A 227 -12.41 -18.74 -2.43
CA THR A 227 -12.69 -19.95 -3.20
C THR A 227 -12.05 -19.97 -4.59
N LEU A 228 -11.40 -18.88 -5.01
CA LEU A 228 -10.80 -18.77 -6.35
C LEU A 228 -9.57 -19.70 -6.47
N PRO A 229 -9.61 -20.72 -7.36
CA PRO A 229 -8.63 -21.79 -7.35
C PRO A 229 -7.28 -21.41 -7.98
N ARG A 230 -7.26 -20.38 -8.83
CA ARG A 230 -6.07 -19.93 -9.57
C ARG A 230 -5.46 -18.63 -9.07
N LEU A 231 -6.11 -17.96 -8.13
CA LEU A 231 -5.66 -16.67 -7.61
C LEU A 231 -4.31 -16.85 -6.92
N ARG A 232 -3.29 -16.15 -7.41
CA ARG A 232 -1.91 -16.15 -6.89
C ARG A 232 -1.62 -14.91 -6.08
N THR A 233 -2.10 -13.76 -6.53
CA THR A 233 -1.90 -12.47 -5.88
C THR A 233 -3.25 -11.80 -5.64
N LEU A 234 -3.49 -11.45 -4.38
CA LEU A 234 -4.61 -10.62 -3.97
C LEU A 234 -4.09 -9.40 -3.22
N ASN A 235 -4.29 -8.23 -3.80
CA ASN A 235 -3.95 -6.96 -3.19
C ASN A 235 -5.19 -6.08 -2.96
N LEU A 236 -5.44 -5.78 -1.69
CA LEU A 236 -6.55 -4.96 -1.18
C LEU A 236 -6.05 -3.80 -0.29
N ASP A 237 -4.75 -3.47 -0.32
CA ASP A 237 -4.14 -2.46 0.56
C ASP A 237 -4.77 -1.06 0.42
N ASP A 238 -4.54 -0.20 1.40
CA ASP A 238 -4.96 1.21 1.39
C ASP A 238 -6.44 1.39 0.99
N ASN A 239 -7.35 0.86 1.80
CA ASN A 239 -8.81 0.98 1.59
C ASN A 239 -9.56 1.19 2.93
N PHE A 240 -10.90 1.20 2.89
CA PHE A 240 -11.75 1.28 4.08
C PHE A 240 -12.44 -0.06 4.40
N ILE A 241 -11.82 -1.18 4.03
CA ILE A 241 -12.40 -2.51 4.18
C ILE A 241 -12.45 -2.87 5.66
N SER A 242 -13.58 -3.43 6.10
CA SER A 242 -13.85 -3.76 7.50
C SER A 242 -14.31 -5.21 7.65
N GLY A 243 -14.68 -5.62 8.86
CA GLY A 243 -15.11 -6.99 9.13
C GLY A 243 -13.93 -7.93 9.36
N PHE A 244 -13.97 -9.13 8.80
CA PHE A 244 -13.01 -10.20 9.06
C PHE A 244 -12.31 -10.63 7.77
N ILE A 245 -11.08 -11.14 7.88
CA ILE A 245 -10.47 -11.93 6.81
C ILE A 245 -11.30 -13.22 6.65
N PRO A 246 -11.67 -13.62 5.41
CA PRO A 246 -12.42 -14.85 5.14
C PRO A 246 -11.83 -16.06 5.86
N SER A 247 -12.70 -16.91 6.43
CA SER A 247 -12.26 -17.95 7.38
C SER A 247 -11.79 -19.25 6.72
N ASP A 248 -12.24 -19.49 5.49
CA ASP A 248 -11.98 -20.72 4.72
C ASP A 248 -11.31 -20.39 3.38
N TRP A 249 -9.99 -20.60 3.30
CA TRP A 249 -9.19 -20.50 2.07
C TRP A 249 -8.80 -21.89 1.53
N SER A 250 -9.53 -22.94 1.90
CA SER A 250 -9.18 -24.32 1.53
C SER A 250 -9.13 -24.56 0.02
N SER A 251 -9.82 -23.74 -0.76
CA SER A 251 -9.87 -23.82 -2.22
C SER A 251 -8.90 -22.88 -2.94
N ALA A 252 -8.35 -21.86 -2.25
CA ALA A 252 -7.37 -20.93 -2.79
C ALA A 252 -5.95 -21.53 -2.81
N LEU A 253 -5.80 -22.65 -3.54
CA LEU A 253 -4.59 -23.48 -3.52
C LEU A 253 -3.39 -22.81 -4.18
N ALA A 254 -3.62 -21.83 -5.05
CA ALA A 254 -2.58 -21.11 -5.77
C ALA A 254 -2.12 -19.83 -5.07
N LEU A 255 -2.77 -19.38 -4.00
CA LEU A 255 -2.50 -18.05 -3.42
C LEU A 255 -1.12 -17.99 -2.77
N GLU A 256 -0.29 -17.11 -3.28
CA GLU A 256 1.10 -16.88 -2.90
C GLU A 256 1.27 -15.55 -2.15
N SER A 257 0.52 -14.53 -2.52
CA SER A 257 0.58 -13.20 -1.89
C SER A 257 -0.81 -12.72 -1.48
N LEU A 258 -0.95 -12.38 -0.20
CA LEU A 258 -2.14 -11.75 0.36
C LEU A 258 -1.74 -10.44 1.05
N ILE A 259 -2.19 -9.32 0.49
CA ILE A 259 -1.88 -7.97 0.95
C ILE A 259 -3.20 -7.27 1.26
N VAL A 260 -3.42 -6.92 2.53
CA VAL A 260 -4.65 -6.27 3.02
C VAL A 260 -4.34 -5.15 4.03
N GLU A 261 -3.13 -4.62 3.94
CA GLU A 261 -2.59 -3.52 4.74
C GLU A 261 -3.50 -2.29 4.72
N GLY A 262 -3.41 -1.43 5.74
CA GLY A 262 -4.01 -0.09 5.67
C GLY A 262 -5.54 -0.13 5.57
N ASN A 263 -6.17 -0.97 6.38
CA ASN A 263 -7.61 -1.22 6.37
C ASN A 263 -8.19 -1.27 7.81
N PHE A 264 -9.50 -1.51 7.93
CA PHE A 264 -10.21 -1.64 9.21
C PHE A 264 -10.56 -3.11 9.52
N LEU A 265 -9.77 -4.07 9.04
CA LEU A 265 -10.01 -5.49 9.30
C LEU A 265 -9.80 -5.81 10.77
N SER A 266 -10.67 -6.65 11.32
CA SER A 266 -10.74 -6.98 12.74
C SER A 266 -10.88 -8.49 12.95
N GLY A 267 -10.94 -8.92 14.22
CA GLY A 267 -10.97 -10.34 14.58
C GLY A 267 -9.57 -10.95 14.55
N THR A 268 -9.48 -12.27 14.34
CA THR A 268 -8.21 -13.01 14.39
C THR A 268 -7.76 -13.44 13.00
N LEU A 269 -6.47 -13.78 12.85
CA LEU A 269 -6.01 -14.49 11.66
C LEU A 269 -6.79 -15.81 11.48
N PRO A 270 -7.28 -16.13 10.26
CA PRO A 270 -7.96 -17.38 10.00
C PRO A 270 -7.06 -18.59 10.28
N ARG A 271 -7.62 -19.63 10.89
CA ARG A 271 -6.90 -20.89 11.13
C ARG A 271 -6.50 -21.60 9.84
N PHE A 272 -7.25 -21.36 8.76
CA PHE A 272 -7.06 -21.98 7.46
C PHE A 272 -6.67 -20.94 6.40
N LEU A 273 -5.57 -20.20 6.67
CA LEU A 273 -4.90 -19.42 5.63
C LEU A 273 -4.34 -20.35 4.53
N PRO A 274 -4.21 -19.85 3.27
CA PRO A 274 -3.76 -20.66 2.15
C PRO A 274 -2.32 -21.16 2.36
N ARG A 275 -2.11 -22.47 2.17
CA ARG A 275 -0.83 -23.13 2.47
C ARG A 275 0.32 -22.71 1.55
N ASN A 276 0.01 -22.14 0.40
CA ASN A 276 0.99 -21.75 -0.60
C ASN A 276 1.53 -20.32 -0.40
N LEU A 277 1.04 -19.59 0.61
CA LEU A 277 1.47 -18.23 0.88
C LEU A 277 2.99 -18.14 1.10
N THR A 278 3.60 -17.24 0.34
CA THR A 278 4.99 -16.79 0.47
C THR A 278 5.06 -15.40 1.08
N PHE A 279 4.04 -14.57 0.88
CA PHE A 279 3.98 -13.21 1.41
C PHE A 279 2.61 -12.95 2.05
N LEU A 280 2.63 -12.44 3.29
CA LEU A 280 1.43 -12.02 4.00
C LEU A 280 1.65 -10.64 4.58
N ASP A 281 0.84 -9.68 4.14
CA ASP A 281 0.82 -8.34 4.69
C ASP A 281 -0.57 -7.98 5.21
N VAL A 282 -0.65 -7.76 6.52
CA VAL A 282 -1.87 -7.36 7.22
C VAL A 282 -1.63 -6.17 8.14
N HIS A 283 -0.50 -5.47 7.99
CA HIS A 283 -0.13 -4.38 8.90
C HIS A 283 -1.13 -3.22 8.82
N GLU A 284 -1.12 -2.30 9.79
CA GLU A 284 -2.07 -1.18 9.85
C GLU A 284 -3.55 -1.61 9.76
N ASN A 285 -3.91 -2.60 10.57
CA ASN A 285 -5.27 -3.09 10.73
C ASN A 285 -5.66 -3.24 12.21
N LEU A 286 -6.91 -3.61 12.47
CA LEU A 286 -7.46 -3.83 13.82
C LEU A 286 -7.44 -5.32 14.25
N LEU A 287 -6.60 -6.13 13.61
CA LEU A 287 -6.49 -7.57 13.85
C LEU A 287 -5.94 -7.88 15.25
N THR A 288 -6.46 -8.95 15.85
CA THR A 288 -6.24 -9.36 17.25
C THR A 288 -5.89 -10.84 17.36
N GLY A 289 -5.62 -11.29 18.59
CA GLY A 289 -5.39 -12.69 18.91
C GLY A 289 -3.97 -13.15 18.61
N SER A 290 -3.79 -14.47 18.55
CA SER A 290 -2.47 -15.07 18.40
C SER A 290 -2.03 -15.13 16.94
N ILE A 291 -0.73 -14.86 16.72
CA ILE A 291 -0.08 -15.03 15.41
C ILE A 291 0.46 -16.44 15.19
N ASN A 292 0.31 -17.34 16.16
CA ASN A 292 0.91 -18.68 16.12
C ASN A 292 0.32 -19.59 15.03
N GLU A 293 -0.84 -19.25 14.49
CA GLU A 293 -1.43 -19.98 13.35
C GLU A 293 -0.55 -19.93 12.10
N LEU A 294 0.31 -18.90 11.97
CA LEU A 294 1.27 -18.78 10.89
C LEU A 294 2.30 -19.92 10.87
N SER A 295 2.56 -20.59 12.00
CA SER A 295 3.50 -21.71 12.12
C SER A 295 3.22 -22.88 11.15
N ARG A 296 2.01 -22.94 10.57
CA ARG A 296 1.57 -23.96 9.60
C ARG A 296 1.99 -23.64 8.17
N LEU A 297 2.33 -22.39 7.87
CA LEU A 297 2.58 -21.87 6.52
C LEU A 297 4.08 -21.94 6.19
N LYS A 298 4.54 -23.15 5.85
CA LYS A 298 5.98 -23.45 5.68
C LYS A 298 6.64 -22.74 4.51
N ARG A 299 5.87 -22.19 3.57
CA ARG A 299 6.37 -21.46 2.39
C ARG A 299 6.55 -19.96 2.64
N LEU A 300 6.09 -19.43 3.78
CA LEU A 300 6.21 -18.02 4.08
C LEU A 300 7.67 -17.57 4.04
N GLU A 301 7.90 -16.50 3.30
CA GLU A 301 9.16 -15.79 3.17
C GLU A 301 9.09 -14.41 3.81
N GLY A 302 7.97 -13.70 3.69
CA GLY A 302 7.76 -12.38 4.31
C GLY A 302 6.42 -12.27 5.02
N VAL A 303 6.43 -11.69 6.22
CA VAL A 303 5.20 -11.46 7.01
C VAL A 303 5.24 -10.09 7.68
N LEU A 304 4.26 -9.25 7.40
CA LEU A 304 4.13 -7.91 7.99
C LEU A 304 2.85 -7.83 8.82
N LEU A 305 3.02 -7.71 10.14
CA LEU A 305 1.94 -7.72 11.15
C LEU A 305 1.97 -6.48 12.05
N ASP A 306 2.80 -5.48 11.75
CA ASP A 306 2.97 -4.33 12.63
C ASP A 306 1.76 -3.39 12.67
N ARG A 307 1.71 -2.56 13.70
CA ARG A 307 0.61 -1.60 13.91
C ARG A 307 -0.78 -2.28 13.91
N CYS A 308 -0.85 -3.50 14.45
CA CYS A 308 -2.07 -4.24 14.72
C CYS A 308 -2.37 -4.31 16.23
N ARG A 309 -3.25 -5.23 16.65
CA ARG A 309 -3.62 -5.48 18.04
C ARG A 309 -3.40 -6.95 18.43
N PHE A 310 -2.39 -7.61 17.85
CA PHE A 310 -2.07 -9.00 18.16
C PHE A 310 -1.61 -9.16 19.62
N THR A 311 -1.92 -10.31 20.19
CA THR A 311 -1.66 -10.61 21.61
C THR A 311 -1.13 -12.03 21.82
N GLY A 312 -0.51 -12.22 22.98
CA GLY A 312 -0.08 -13.53 23.46
C GLY A 312 1.34 -13.91 23.05
N PRO A 313 1.77 -15.12 23.44
CA PRO A 313 3.14 -15.57 23.24
C PRO A 313 3.45 -15.79 21.76
N VAL A 314 4.59 -15.31 21.31
CA VAL A 314 5.13 -15.61 19.98
C VAL A 314 5.92 -16.92 20.03
N THR A 315 5.43 -17.95 19.33
CA THR A 315 6.06 -19.29 19.25
C THR A 315 6.67 -19.60 17.89
N LEU A 316 6.72 -18.59 17.01
CA LEU A 316 7.30 -18.69 15.68
C LEU A 316 8.83 -18.90 15.80
N SER A 317 9.37 -19.77 14.96
CA SER A 317 10.78 -20.15 15.00
C SER A 317 11.23 -20.68 13.64
N LYS A 318 12.54 -20.80 13.43
CA LYS A 318 13.14 -21.39 12.23
C LYS A 318 12.66 -22.81 11.97
N ALA A 319 12.36 -23.57 13.02
CA ALA A 319 11.81 -24.92 12.88
C ALA A 319 10.35 -24.89 12.38
N SER A 320 9.56 -23.89 12.80
CA SER A 320 8.18 -23.76 12.35
C SER A 320 8.06 -23.03 11.00
N LEU A 321 8.93 -22.07 10.70
CA LEU A 321 8.95 -21.25 9.50
C LEU A 321 10.36 -21.24 8.87
N PRO A 322 10.75 -22.31 8.15
CA PRO A 322 12.12 -22.49 7.69
C PRO A 322 12.56 -21.55 6.57
N ASN A 323 11.60 -21.02 5.80
CA ASN A 323 11.85 -20.15 4.65
C ASN A 323 11.67 -18.65 4.96
N LEU A 324 11.34 -18.30 6.21
CA LEU A 324 11.04 -16.92 6.58
C LEU A 324 12.31 -16.08 6.51
N LYS A 325 12.26 -15.06 5.66
CA LYS A 325 13.32 -14.07 5.44
C LYS A 325 13.00 -12.73 6.09
N MET A 326 11.75 -12.48 6.44
CA MET A 326 11.33 -11.15 6.89
C MET A 326 10.11 -11.26 7.80
N ILE A 327 10.16 -10.59 8.96
CA ILE A 327 9.01 -10.48 9.85
C ILE A 327 8.97 -9.11 10.53
N SER A 328 7.81 -8.46 10.47
CA SER A 328 7.51 -7.22 11.19
C SER A 328 6.43 -7.48 12.23
N LEU A 329 6.76 -7.25 13.52
CA LEU A 329 5.86 -7.45 14.66
C LEU A 329 5.63 -6.18 15.48
N ALA A 330 6.26 -5.07 15.09
CA ALA A 330 6.31 -3.84 15.87
C ALA A 330 4.91 -3.30 16.18
N ASN A 331 4.80 -2.53 17.26
CA ASN A 331 3.57 -1.85 17.67
C ASN A 331 2.37 -2.80 17.88
N ASN A 332 2.64 -4.01 18.35
CA ASN A 332 1.64 -4.92 18.90
C ASN A 332 1.85 -5.09 20.40
N ALA A 333 1.24 -4.20 21.19
CA ALA A 333 1.52 -4.08 22.64
C ALA A 333 1.23 -5.35 23.46
N GLY A 334 0.41 -6.27 22.94
CA GLY A 334 0.09 -7.53 23.60
C GLY A 334 0.95 -8.72 23.20
N LEU A 335 1.84 -8.59 22.20
CA LEU A 335 2.75 -9.68 21.83
C LEU A 335 3.89 -9.79 22.84
N CYS A 336 4.20 -11.01 23.26
CA CYS A 336 5.10 -11.27 24.38
C CYS A 336 5.85 -12.60 24.22
N GLY A 337 6.77 -12.89 25.14
CA GLY A 337 7.58 -14.11 25.14
C GLY A 337 9.00 -13.90 24.61
N ALA A 338 9.66 -15.00 24.24
CA ALA A 338 11.01 -14.94 23.70
C ALA A 338 11.02 -14.31 22.29
N LEU A 339 12.15 -13.70 21.92
CA LEU A 339 12.35 -13.27 20.54
C LEU A 339 12.34 -14.50 19.63
N PRO A 340 11.59 -14.48 18.52
CA PRO A 340 11.55 -15.61 17.60
C PRO A 340 12.95 -15.86 17.01
N ASP A 341 13.44 -17.09 17.16
CA ASP A 341 14.69 -17.57 16.53
C ASP A 341 14.41 -17.84 15.05
N LEU A 342 14.92 -17.00 14.15
CA LEU A 342 14.55 -17.03 12.73
C LEU A 342 15.80 -17.07 11.83
N PRO A 343 15.71 -17.52 10.57
CA PRO A 343 16.87 -17.76 9.70
C PRO A 343 17.71 -16.50 9.49
N PHE A 344 18.94 -16.50 10.03
CA PHE A 344 19.91 -15.41 9.92
C PHE A 344 20.02 -14.80 8.51
N ALA A 345 19.51 -13.58 8.31
CA ALA A 345 20.01 -12.66 7.29
C ALA A 345 21.34 -12.05 7.81
N THR A 346 22.38 -12.00 6.97
CA THR A 346 23.66 -11.39 7.35
C THR A 346 23.47 -9.90 7.65
N LYS A 347 24.36 -9.31 8.46
CA LYS A 347 24.31 -7.87 8.78
C LYS A 347 24.26 -7.02 7.50
N GLU A 348 24.93 -7.42 6.44
CA GLU A 348 24.92 -6.73 5.14
C GLU A 348 23.60 -6.88 4.39
N GLN A 349 22.91 -8.02 4.50
CA GLN A 349 21.55 -8.19 3.96
C GLN A 349 20.56 -7.31 4.72
N LYS A 350 20.73 -7.21 6.03
CA LYS A 350 19.95 -6.35 6.92
C LYS A 350 20.16 -4.86 6.62
N GLU A 351 21.41 -4.45 6.48
CA GLU A 351 21.77 -3.07 6.13
C GLU A 351 21.32 -2.74 4.69
N ALA A 352 21.45 -3.65 3.72
CA ALA A 352 20.94 -3.42 2.36
C ALA A 352 19.40 -3.34 2.26
N GLU A 353 18.67 -4.01 3.17
CA GLU A 353 17.21 -3.93 3.28
C GLU A 353 16.76 -2.63 3.97
N CYS A 354 17.52 -2.17 4.97
CA CYS A 354 17.22 -0.95 5.74
C CYS A 354 17.85 0.35 5.21
N ASP A 355 18.83 0.24 4.32
CA ASP A 355 19.39 1.36 3.55
C ASP A 355 18.50 1.71 2.35
N LYS A 356 17.43 0.95 2.10
CA LYS A 356 16.36 1.38 1.21
C LYS A 356 15.65 2.57 1.85
N PRO A 357 15.72 3.77 1.27
CA PRO A 357 15.41 5.01 1.99
C PRO A 357 13.93 5.19 2.37
N TRP A 358 13.02 4.31 1.92
CA TRP A 358 11.57 4.49 2.10
C TRP A 358 10.78 3.19 2.33
N GLU A 359 11.44 2.04 2.52
CA GLU A 359 10.84 0.92 3.25
C GLU A 359 11.15 1.19 4.73
N LEU A 360 10.16 1.13 5.63
CA LEU A 360 10.48 0.96 7.06
C LEU A 360 11.49 -0.18 7.13
N CYS A 361 12.59 0.00 7.85
CA CYS A 361 13.56 -1.06 8.07
C CYS A 361 12.80 -2.29 8.58
N GLN A 362 12.52 -3.27 7.71
CA GLN A 362 11.67 -4.44 8.03
C GLN A 362 12.43 -5.48 8.86
N LEU A 363 13.41 -5.00 9.64
CA LEU A 363 14.24 -5.81 10.50
C LEU A 363 13.55 -6.08 11.83
N TRP A 364 12.89 -7.23 11.85
CA TRP A 364 13.34 -8.34 12.66
C TRP A 364 13.68 -8.07 14.14
N PRO A 365 12.87 -8.67 15.01
CA PRO A 365 11.65 -8.02 15.44
C PRO A 365 12.03 -6.75 16.22
N GLU A 366 11.68 -5.57 15.71
CA GLU A 366 11.69 -4.40 16.58
C GLU A 366 10.80 -4.73 17.79
N THR A 367 11.39 -4.71 18.98
CA THR A 367 10.64 -4.81 20.23
C THR A 367 9.79 -3.57 20.47
N ALA A 368 9.96 -2.54 19.64
CA ALA A 368 9.22 -1.29 19.67
C ALA A 368 7.71 -1.56 19.73
N GLY A 369 7.09 -1.15 20.82
CA GLY A 369 5.66 -1.34 21.04
C GLY A 369 5.23 -2.80 21.21
N THR A 370 6.12 -3.72 21.59
CA THR A 370 5.83 -5.12 21.99
C THR A 370 6.45 -5.45 23.35
N LEU A 371 6.12 -6.61 23.91
CA LEU A 371 6.73 -7.17 25.14
C LEU A 371 7.69 -8.34 24.83
N LEU A 372 8.21 -8.41 23.59
CA LEU A 372 9.12 -9.47 23.16
C LEU A 372 10.51 -9.33 23.79
N GLY A 373 11.12 -10.45 24.12
CA GLY A 373 12.44 -10.51 24.78
C GLY A 373 12.38 -10.48 26.31
N LEU A 374 11.20 -10.26 26.89
CA LEU A 374 11.00 -10.25 28.35
C LEU A 374 10.82 -11.66 28.96
N GLY A 375 10.82 -12.72 28.15
CA GLY A 375 10.79 -14.12 28.60
C GLY A 375 9.45 -14.61 29.17
N SER A 376 8.51 -13.72 29.49
CA SER A 376 7.15 -14.05 29.96
C SER A 376 6.09 -13.17 29.29
N CYS A 377 4.88 -13.71 29.17
CA CYS A 377 3.66 -12.97 28.80
C CYS A 377 2.90 -12.40 29.99
N GLN A 378 3.32 -12.77 31.20
CA GLN A 378 2.83 -12.19 32.43
C GLN A 378 3.70 -10.97 32.71
N CYS A 379 3.13 -9.77 32.56
CA CYS A 379 3.54 -8.69 33.45
C CYS A 379 3.26 -9.21 34.87
N ALA A 380 4.18 -9.03 35.82
CA ALA A 380 3.97 -9.49 37.18
C ALA A 380 2.60 -8.99 37.70
N ALA A 381 1.86 -9.87 38.38
CA ALA A 381 0.65 -9.47 39.06
C ALA A 381 0.98 -8.35 40.08
N PRO A 382 0.02 -7.47 40.44
CA PRO A 382 0.25 -6.50 41.50
C PRO A 382 0.79 -7.20 42.76
N GLY A 383 2.02 -6.87 43.16
CA GLY A 383 2.69 -7.44 44.34
C GLY A 383 3.65 -8.63 44.10
N GLU A 384 3.86 -9.07 42.86
CA GLU A 384 4.90 -10.07 42.55
C GLU A 384 6.17 -9.41 41.98
N GLY A 385 7.35 -9.74 42.51
CA GLY A 385 8.62 -9.20 42.04
C GLY A 385 9.10 -9.88 40.75
N CYS A 386 9.40 -9.08 39.71
CA CYS A 386 10.06 -9.59 38.51
C CYS A 386 11.49 -10.08 38.84
N SER A 387 11.81 -11.33 38.51
CA SER A 387 13.17 -11.86 38.63
C SER A 387 14.00 -11.51 37.39
N ILE A 388 15.11 -10.84 37.63
CA ILE A 388 16.10 -10.39 36.63
C ILE A 388 16.81 -11.62 36.06
N TRP A 389 16.81 -11.79 34.73
CA TRP A 389 17.76 -12.67 34.04
C TRP A 389 18.72 -11.81 33.22
N GLU A 390 20.02 -11.88 33.55
CA GLU A 390 21.09 -11.21 32.83
C GLU A 390 21.40 -11.92 31.51
N LEU A 391 21.17 -11.22 30.40
CA LEU A 391 21.85 -11.47 29.13
C LEU A 391 22.30 -10.12 28.58
N SER A 392 23.60 -9.86 28.61
CA SER A 392 24.28 -8.80 27.85
C SER A 392 23.98 -7.34 28.23
N GLY A 393 23.87 -7.05 29.53
CA GLY A 393 24.16 -5.70 30.04
C GLY A 393 23.12 -4.59 29.81
N ARG A 394 21.87 -4.91 29.43
CA ARG A 394 20.76 -3.94 29.52
C ARG A 394 19.87 -4.28 30.72
N LYS A 395 19.69 -3.31 31.62
CA LYS A 395 18.73 -3.37 32.74
C LYS A 395 17.46 -2.66 32.30
N GLU A 396 16.32 -3.34 32.35
CA GLU A 396 15.00 -2.71 32.21
C GLU A 396 14.10 -3.16 33.36
N THR A 397 13.43 -2.19 33.98
CA THR A 397 12.55 -2.34 35.16
C THR A 397 11.14 -1.91 34.79
N CYS A 398 10.15 -2.76 35.07
CA CYS A 398 8.73 -2.36 35.09
C CYS A 398 8.44 -1.50 36.33
N CYS A 399 7.54 -0.52 36.19
CA CYS A 399 7.20 0.46 37.21
C CYS A 399 6.24 -0.08 38.28
N GLU A 400 6.55 0.16 39.56
CA GLU A 400 5.61 -0.02 40.69
C GLU A 400 4.70 1.23 40.88
N GLU A 401 3.55 1.00 41.53
CA GLU A 401 2.32 1.83 41.57
C GLU A 401 2.45 3.28 42.08
N GLY A 402 1.54 4.15 41.61
CA GLY A 402 0.92 5.15 42.50
C GLY A 402 0.86 6.63 42.10
N THR A 403 0.30 6.99 40.93
CA THR A 403 -0.65 8.12 40.73
C THR A 403 -0.99 8.26 39.24
N CYS A 404 -2.18 7.78 38.85
CA CYS A 404 -2.75 8.06 37.53
C CYS A 404 -3.29 9.49 37.52
N LEU A 405 -2.62 10.41 36.82
CA LEU A 405 -3.23 11.68 36.45
C LEU A 405 -4.22 11.46 35.28
N SER A 406 -5.44 11.95 35.48
CA SER A 406 -6.45 12.10 34.44
C SER A 406 -6.25 13.46 33.79
N VAL A 407 -6.05 13.51 32.47
CA VAL A 407 -6.21 14.74 31.68
C VAL A 407 -6.78 14.40 30.30
N PRO A 408 -7.60 15.29 29.72
CA PRO A 408 -8.69 14.92 28.84
C PRO A 408 -8.34 14.96 27.35
N PHE A 409 -9.11 14.18 26.60
CA PHE A 409 -9.27 14.10 25.14
C PHE A 409 -8.39 13.09 24.36
N GLU A 410 -8.94 11.86 24.37
CA GLU A 410 -9.17 10.92 23.27
C GLU A 410 -8.01 10.06 22.70
N PHE A 411 -8.21 8.75 22.92
CA PHE A 411 -7.52 7.55 22.41
C PHE A 411 -6.12 7.19 22.95
N GLY A 412 -6.04 7.04 24.28
CA GLY A 412 -5.73 5.75 24.92
C GLY A 412 -4.33 5.13 24.79
N GLY A 413 -3.35 5.66 25.53
CA GLY A 413 -2.12 4.95 25.94
C GLY A 413 -1.38 5.70 27.05
N LYS A 414 -1.09 5.05 28.19
CA LYS A 414 -0.39 5.63 29.37
C LYS A 414 1.05 5.09 29.45
N GLN A 415 2.02 5.91 29.88
CA GLN A 415 3.42 5.49 30.06
C GLN A 415 4.01 6.06 31.37
N CYS A 416 4.82 5.26 32.08
CA CYS A 416 5.59 5.66 33.27
C CYS A 416 7.03 6.08 32.89
N VAL A 417 7.60 7.07 33.56
CA VAL A 417 9.01 7.51 33.38
C VAL A 417 9.72 7.50 34.74
N PRO A 418 10.77 6.68 34.95
CA PRO A 418 11.63 6.80 36.12
C PRO A 418 12.56 8.03 35.99
N CYS A 419 12.78 8.78 37.08
CA CYS A 419 13.69 9.94 37.12
C CYS A 419 15.19 9.60 36.92
N SER A 420 15.56 8.34 36.67
CA SER A 420 16.97 7.95 36.46
C SER A 420 17.56 8.45 35.14
N ASP A 421 16.72 8.88 34.18
CA ASP A 421 17.16 9.45 32.89
C ASP A 421 17.04 10.99 32.83
N ALA A 422 16.85 11.66 33.96
CA ALA A 422 16.70 13.11 34.03
C ALA A 422 18.06 13.83 34.07
N TYR A 423 18.27 14.77 33.14
CA TYR A 423 19.52 15.53 33.05
C TYR A 423 19.64 16.64 34.11
N GLN A 424 18.53 17.11 34.72
CA GLN A 424 18.53 18.07 35.83
C GLN A 424 17.29 17.90 36.73
N LYS A 425 17.48 18.10 38.05
CA LYS A 425 16.39 18.25 39.04
C LYS A 425 15.74 19.63 38.88
N CYS A 426 14.42 19.67 38.73
CA CYS A 426 13.63 20.88 38.64
C CYS A 426 12.58 20.89 39.76
N GLY A 427 12.67 21.84 40.70
CA GLY A 427 11.76 21.89 41.85
C GLY A 427 11.60 23.30 42.42
N GLY A 428 10.37 23.60 42.85
CA GLY A 428 9.97 24.77 43.64
C GLY A 428 9.37 24.34 44.97
N LYS A 429 9.20 25.26 45.93
CA LYS A 429 8.86 24.93 47.33
C LYS A 429 7.46 24.31 47.54
N SER A 430 6.57 24.32 46.55
CA SER A 430 5.15 23.98 46.76
C SER A 430 4.45 23.24 45.60
N PHE A 431 5.09 22.29 44.91
CA PHE A 431 4.42 21.55 43.82
C PHE A 431 4.55 20.02 43.91
N ASP A 432 3.40 19.32 43.84
CA ASP A 432 3.24 17.85 43.75
C ASP A 432 3.27 17.37 42.27
N GLY A 433 4.33 17.74 41.54
CA GLY A 433 4.54 17.35 40.14
C GLY A 433 5.94 16.76 39.91
N PRO A 434 6.19 16.09 38.76
CA PRO A 434 7.44 15.39 38.52
C PRO A 434 8.64 16.34 38.52
N THR A 435 9.66 16.01 39.31
CA THR A 435 10.81 16.86 39.69
C THR A 435 11.97 16.85 38.67
N CYS A 436 11.70 16.50 37.41
CA CYS A 436 12.72 16.09 36.43
C CYS A 436 12.37 16.57 35.00
N CYS A 437 13.29 17.26 34.32
CA CYS A 437 13.11 17.66 32.91
C CYS A 437 13.60 16.58 31.93
N LYS A 438 12.81 16.31 30.87
CA LYS A 438 13.18 15.42 29.75
C LYS A 438 14.32 16.03 28.91
N ARG A 439 15.05 15.19 28.17
CA ARG A 439 16.10 15.62 27.21
C ARG A 439 15.51 16.58 26.16
N GLY A 440 16.13 17.74 25.99
CA GLY A 440 15.64 18.82 25.10
C GLY A 440 14.86 19.95 25.80
N LEU A 441 14.65 19.86 27.12
CA LEU A 441 14.04 20.90 27.95
C LEU A 441 15.02 21.37 29.02
N THR A 442 14.97 22.66 29.37
CA THR A 442 15.76 23.28 30.43
C THR A 442 14.87 23.72 31.58
N CYS A 443 15.25 23.39 32.83
CA CYS A 443 14.55 23.88 34.01
C CYS A 443 14.72 25.40 34.13
N THR A 444 13.62 26.13 33.96
CA THR A 444 13.60 27.60 33.99
C THR A 444 12.82 28.06 35.21
N ARG A 445 13.45 28.87 36.06
CA ARG A 445 12.78 29.48 37.21
C ARG A 445 11.87 30.60 36.71
N ILE A 446 10.58 30.47 36.95
CA ILE A 446 9.57 31.44 36.49
C ILE A 446 9.37 32.52 37.55
N ASP A 447 9.35 32.13 38.83
CA ASP A 447 9.25 33.02 39.97
C ASP A 447 9.87 32.38 41.23
N ASP A 448 9.67 32.98 42.39
CA ASP A 448 10.34 32.55 43.62
C ASP A 448 9.91 31.15 44.09
N ASP A 449 8.71 30.71 43.71
CA ASP A 449 8.09 29.46 44.16
C ASP A 449 7.84 28.45 43.02
N ARG A 450 7.96 28.86 41.75
CA ARG A 450 7.67 28.04 40.55
C ARG A 450 8.85 27.92 39.58
N SER A 451 9.14 26.70 39.17
CA SER A 451 10.10 26.37 38.10
C SER A 451 9.47 25.37 37.12
N GLU A 452 9.73 25.52 35.82
CA GLU A 452 9.12 24.72 34.75
C GLU A 452 10.14 24.26 33.71
N CYS A 453 9.90 23.12 33.06
CA CYS A 453 10.74 22.61 31.99
C CYS A 453 10.32 23.22 30.64
N LEU A 454 11.13 24.14 30.09
CA LEU A 454 10.82 24.85 28.84
C LEU A 454 11.82 24.46 27.71
N PRO A 455 11.43 24.54 26.42
CA PRO A 455 12.35 24.38 25.29
C PRO A 455 13.47 25.43 25.29
N CYS A 456 14.63 25.10 24.72
CA CYS A 456 15.85 25.90 24.78
C CYS A 456 15.66 27.40 24.46
N ASN A 457 16.12 28.26 25.36
CA ASN A 457 16.03 29.71 25.22
C ASN A 457 17.28 30.25 24.51
N ALA A 458 17.42 30.00 23.20
CA ALA A 458 18.33 30.74 22.33
C ALA A 458 17.96 30.58 20.84
N GLN A 459 18.06 31.67 20.10
CA GLN A 459 17.44 31.99 18.81
C GLN A 459 17.92 31.23 17.55
N TRP A 460 18.59 30.09 17.64
CA TRP A 460 19.08 29.38 16.44
C TRP A 460 18.94 27.87 16.59
N GLU A 461 18.33 27.26 15.56
CA GLU A 461 18.25 25.81 15.25
C GLU A 461 17.18 24.98 15.98
N GLN A 462 15.91 25.18 15.58
CA GLN A 462 14.91 24.11 15.61
C GLN A 462 15.17 23.15 14.45
N CYS A 463 15.29 21.85 14.72
CA CYS A 463 15.34 20.83 13.67
C CYS A 463 14.02 20.05 13.69
N ALA A 464 13.00 20.61 13.04
CA ALA A 464 11.71 19.96 12.84
C ALA A 464 11.11 20.39 11.50
N GLY A 465 10.73 19.42 10.66
CA GLY A 465 9.79 19.64 9.57
C GLY A 465 8.35 19.75 10.10
N ALA A 466 7.40 20.15 9.26
CA ALA A 466 6.03 20.49 9.66
C ALA A 466 5.23 19.36 10.36
N LEU A 467 5.70 18.10 10.29
CA LEU A 467 5.01 16.91 10.80
C LEU A 467 5.92 15.94 11.60
N TYR A 468 7.15 16.34 11.96
CA TYR A 468 8.07 15.49 12.72
C TYR A 468 8.00 15.76 14.23
N ASP A 469 7.77 14.72 15.04
CA ASP A 469 7.55 14.80 16.50
C ASP A 469 8.74 14.26 17.34
N GLY A 470 9.93 14.20 16.75
CA GLY A 470 11.17 13.87 17.45
C GLY A 470 11.83 15.05 18.19
N PRO A 471 12.96 14.82 18.89
CA PRO A 471 13.63 15.86 19.66
C PRO A 471 14.13 17.01 18.78
N LYS A 472 13.63 18.23 19.04
CA LYS A 472 13.78 19.43 18.21
C LYS A 472 15.15 20.13 18.33
N CYS A 473 16.12 19.51 18.99
CA CYS A 473 17.42 20.12 19.31
C CYS A 473 18.58 19.21 18.92
N CYS A 474 19.57 19.77 18.22
CA CYS A 474 20.83 19.09 17.91
C CYS A 474 21.77 19.08 19.14
N ALA A 475 22.58 18.02 19.26
CA ALA A 475 23.63 17.96 20.27
C ALA A 475 24.72 19.03 20.00
N PRO A 476 25.42 19.56 21.03
CA PRO A 476 26.50 20.53 20.83
C PRO A 476 27.56 20.01 19.84
N GLY A 477 27.88 20.79 18.81
CA GLY A 477 28.81 20.40 17.73
C GLY A 477 28.14 19.92 16.43
N ASN A 478 26.81 19.84 16.41
CA ASN A 478 26.02 19.52 15.23
C ASN A 478 25.18 20.73 14.79
N SER A 479 24.87 20.81 13.49
CA SER A 479 24.00 21.81 12.86
C SER A 479 22.84 21.14 12.11
N CYS A 480 21.68 21.79 12.10
CA CYS A 480 20.49 21.27 11.42
C CYS A 480 20.58 21.40 9.88
N VAL A 481 20.34 20.32 9.16
CA VAL A 481 20.25 20.28 7.69
C VAL A 481 18.80 20.02 7.28
N TYR A 482 18.26 20.88 6.42
CA TYR A 482 16.89 20.79 5.91
C TYR A 482 16.89 20.10 4.54
N PHE A 483 16.15 19.01 4.42
CA PHE A 483 16.03 18.26 3.16
C PHE A 483 14.76 18.67 2.40
N ASP A 484 13.65 18.85 3.12
CA ASP A 484 12.41 19.43 2.60
C ASP A 484 11.52 20.00 3.73
N ALA A 485 10.27 20.38 3.41
CA ALA A 485 9.33 20.97 4.36
C ALA A 485 8.84 20.01 5.46
N TYR A 486 9.07 18.71 5.30
CA TYR A 486 8.62 17.64 6.18
C TYR A 486 9.79 16.97 6.92
N TYR A 487 11.02 17.09 6.42
CA TYR A 487 12.18 16.38 6.95
C TYR A 487 13.43 17.26 7.16
N SER A 488 13.97 17.21 8.38
CA SER A 488 15.25 17.83 8.75
C SER A 488 16.01 16.92 9.73
N GLN A 489 17.35 16.96 9.68
CA GLN A 489 18.22 16.10 10.50
C GLN A 489 19.42 16.88 11.04
N CYS A 490 19.83 16.56 12.26
CA CYS A 490 21.07 17.07 12.84
C CYS A 490 22.29 16.36 12.25
N GLN A 491 23.23 17.11 11.68
CA GLN A 491 24.52 16.58 11.21
C GLN A 491 25.68 17.24 11.95
N PRO A 492 26.84 16.57 12.14
CA PRO A 492 28.04 17.22 12.65
C PRO A 492 28.36 18.47 11.82
N SER A 493 28.59 19.61 12.46
CA SER A 493 28.92 20.82 11.73
C SER A 493 30.28 20.61 11.06
N SER A 494 30.29 20.47 9.74
CA SER A 494 31.54 20.46 8.97
C SER A 494 32.16 21.84 9.13
N VAL A 495 33.12 21.95 10.05
CA VAL A 495 34.02 23.10 10.10
C VAL A 495 34.80 23.08 8.79
N LEU A 496 34.34 23.87 7.82
CA LEU A 496 35.21 24.42 6.79
C LEU A 496 36.29 25.21 7.54
N LEU A 497 37.53 24.72 7.47
CA LEU A 497 38.70 25.57 7.59
C LEU A 497 38.89 26.33 6.28
#